data_AF-A0A0B8NNY5-F1
#
_entry.id   AF-A0A0B8NNY5-F1
#
_cell.length_a   1.000
_cell.length_b   1.000
_cell.length_c   1.000
_cell.angle_alpha   90.00
_cell.angle_beta   90.00
_cell.angle_gamma   90.00
#
_symmetry.space_group_name_H-M   'P 1'
#
loop_
_entity.id
_entity.type
_entity.pdbx_description
1 polymer ?
#
loop_
_entity_poly.entity_id
_entity_poly.type
_entity_poly.pdbx_seq_one_letter_code
_entity_poly.pdbx_strand_id
1 'polypeptide(L)' 'MEDQTDPRLVKQVAAATGAKVGGELYPEALSQSDVANTYVKAFKHNVTVMANSMK' A
#
# COMPACT_ATOMS: atom_id res chain seq x y z
N MET A 1 0.61 3.77 -4.58
CA MET A 1 1.28 2.53 -4.97
C MET A 1 2.48 2.37 -4.05
N GLU A 2 2.87 1.14 -3.69
CA GLU A 2 4.24 0.94 -3.20
C GLU A 2 5.17 1.53 -4.26
N ASP A 3 5.93 2.56 -3.91
CA ASP A 3 6.61 3.42 -4.88
C ASP A 3 7.77 2.69 -5.62
N GLN A 4 8.05 1.44 -5.25
CA GLN A 4 9.13 0.60 -5.80
C GLN A 4 8.66 -0.64 -6.56
N THR A 5 7.43 -1.12 -6.33
CA THR A 5 6.91 -2.32 -7.01
C THR A 5 6.13 -1.89 -8.24
N ASP A 6 6.55 -2.33 -9.43
CA ASP A 6 5.81 -2.05 -10.66
C ASP A 6 4.33 -2.46 -10.49
N PRO A 7 3.36 -1.54 -10.62
CA PRO A 7 1.95 -1.84 -10.40
C PRO A 7 1.42 -2.95 -11.30
N ARG A 8 2.11 -3.24 -12.42
CA ARG A 8 1.76 -4.35 -13.31
C ARG A 8 1.93 -5.70 -12.62
N LEU A 9 2.96 -5.89 -11.80
CA LEU A 9 3.19 -7.15 -11.09
C LEU A 9 2.06 -7.44 -10.08
N VAL A 10 1.71 -6.43 -9.27
CA VAL A 10 0.60 -6.54 -8.30
C VAL A 10 -0.72 -6.84 -9.02
N LYS A 11 -0.99 -6.16 -10.14
CA LYS A 11 -2.19 -6.41 -10.97
C LYS A 11 -2.20 -7.82 -11.57
N GLN A 12 -1.06 -8.34 -12.01
CA GLN A 12 -0.93 -9.69 -12.56
C GLN A 12 -1.22 -10.74 -11.49
N VAL A 13 -0.65 -10.60 -10.29
CA VAL A 13 -0.92 -11.52 -9.17
C VAL A 13 -2.40 -11.48 -8.79
N ALA A 14 -3.01 -10.29 -8.70
CA ALA A 14 -4.44 -10.15 -8.43
C ALA A 14 -5.31 -10.84 -9.50
N ALA A 15 -5.00 -10.65 -10.79
CA ALA A 15 -5.72 -11.28 -11.89
C ALA A 15 -5.57 -12.81 -11.90
N ALA A 16 -4.37 -13.33 -11.57
CA ALA A 16 -4.09 -14.76 -11.55
C ALA A 16 -4.72 -15.49 -10.35
N THR A 17 -4.90 -14.81 -9.22
CA THR A 17 -5.34 -15.41 -7.95
C THR A 17 -6.80 -15.09 -7.59
N GLY A 18 -7.41 -14.10 -8.24
CA GLY A 18 -8.70 -13.54 -7.82
C GLY A 18 -8.61 -12.67 -6.57
N ALA A 19 -7.40 -12.41 -6.05
CA ALA A 19 -7.21 -11.52 -4.90
C ALA A 19 -7.50 -10.06 -5.26
N LYS A 20 -7.98 -9.29 -4.28
CA LYS A 20 -8.20 -7.85 -4.42
C LYS A 20 -6.93 -7.08 -4.05
N VAL A 21 -6.65 -5.99 -4.76
CA VAL A 21 -5.53 -5.10 -4.44
C VAL A 21 -5.86 -4.31 -3.17
N GLY A 22 -5.03 -4.47 -2.13
CA GLY A 22 -5.27 -3.95 -0.77
C GLY A 22 -5.06 -2.44 -0.57
N GLY A 23 -4.49 -1.74 -1.55
CA GLY A 23 -4.23 -0.31 -1.48
C GLY A 23 -2.75 0.03 -1.45
N GLU A 24 -2.43 1.27 -1.07
CA GLU A 24 -1.07 1.82 -1.08
C GLU A 24 -0.42 1.78 0.29
N LEU A 25 0.83 1.33 0.34
CA LEU A 25 1.68 1.32 1.52
C LEU A 25 2.92 2.20 1.30
N TYR A 26 3.47 2.70 2.40
CA TYR A 26 4.70 3.50 2.46
C TYR A 26 5.78 2.75 3.27
N PRO A 27 6.43 1.71 2.72
CA PRO A 27 7.39 0.88 3.46
C PRO A 27 8.79 1.50 3.57
N GLU A 28 9.22 2.29 2.59
CA GLU A 28 10.61 2.71 2.46
C GLU A 28 10.81 4.24 2.47
N ALA A 29 9.75 5.01 2.18
CA ALA A 29 9.83 6.47 2.08
C ALA A 29 8.57 7.15 2.61
N LEU A 30 8.74 8.37 3.10
CA LEU A 30 7.64 9.27 3.43
C LEU A 30 7.06 9.86 2.16
N SER A 31 5.74 10.07 2.16
CA SER A 31 5.07 10.76 1.05
C SER A 31 5.32 12.26 1.11
N GLN A 32 5.34 12.92 -0.06
CA GLN A 32 5.23 14.38 -0.15
C GLN A 32 3.81 14.86 0.22
N SER A 33 2.81 13.98 0.15
CA SER A 33 1.44 14.25 0.57
C SER A 33 1.30 14.12 2.09
N ASP A 34 0.34 14.85 2.66
CA ASP A 34 0.09 14.86 4.10
C ASP A 34 -0.32 13.50 4.68
N VAL A 35 -0.75 12.57 3.84
CA VAL A 35 -1.17 11.20 4.21
C VAL A 35 -0.06 10.43 4.92
N ALA A 36 1.20 10.62 4.51
CA ALA A 36 2.34 9.86 5.03
C ALA A 36 3.65 10.68 5.09
N ASN A 37 3.55 12.00 5.30
CA ASN A 37 4.72 12.91 5.40
C ASN A 37 5.50 12.82 6.73
N THR A 38 5.07 11.98 7.66
CA THR A 38 5.81 11.66 8.89
C THR A 38 5.75 10.17 9.14
N TYR A 39 6.74 9.65 9.87
CA TYR A 39 6.80 8.23 10.21
C TYR A 39 5.52 7.73 10.89
N VAL A 40 4.99 8.47 11.87
CA VAL A 40 3.77 8.09 12.58
C VAL A 40 2.56 8.05 11.66
N LYS A 41 2.43 9.01 10.73
CA LYS A 41 1.34 9.02 9.75
C LYS A 41 1.46 7.85 8.76
N ALA A 42 2.66 7.64 8.22
CA ALA A 42 2.94 6.51 7.31
C ALA A 42 2.61 5.17 7.98
N PHE A 43 3.05 4.97 9.23
CA PHE A 43 2.80 3.73 9.96
C PHE A 43 1.30 3.51 10.24
N LYS A 44 0.59 4.55 10.72
CA LYS A 44 -0.86 4.48 10.96
C LYS A 44 -1.64 4.19 9.68
N HIS A 45 -1.27 4.84 8.57
CA HIS A 45 -1.85 4.59 7.26
C HIS A 45 -1.64 3.13 6.84
N ASN A 46 -0.41 2.64 6.86
CA ASN A 46 -0.07 1.26 6.47
C ASN A 46 -0.87 0.23 7.28
N VAL A 47 -0.92 0.39 8.61
CA VAL A 47 -1.69 -0.52 9.48
C VAL A 47 -3.18 -0.49 9.16
N THR A 48 -3.75 0.69 8.90
CA THR A 48 -5.17 0.84 8.55
C THR A 48 -5.49 0.16 7.22
N VAL A 49 -4.64 0.37 6.21
CA VAL A 49 -4.79 -0.25 4.87
C VAL A 49 -4.70 -1.77 4.97
N MET A 50 -3.70 -2.30 5.67
CA MET A 50 -3.54 -3.75 5.86
C MET A 50 -4.73 -4.35 6.60
N ALA A 51 -5.15 -3.75 7.71
CA ALA A 51 -6.28 -4.25 8.51
C ALA A 51 -7.61 -4.24 7.74
N ASN A 52 -7.82 -3.26 6.85
CA ASN A 52 -9.00 -3.22 5.99
C ASN A 52 -8.94 -4.23 4.83
N SER A 53 -7.74 -4.60 4.39
CA SER A 53 -7.54 -5.56 3.30
C SER A 53 -7.78 -7.03 3.70
N MET A 54 -7.80 -7.31 5.01
CA MET A 54 -8.01 -8.66 5.56
C MET A 54 -9.47 -8.94 5.94
N LYS A 55 -10.38 -7.99 5.69
CA LYS A 55 -11.82 -8.14 5.90
C LYS A 55 -12.49 -8.62 4.61
#